data_AF-A0A7Z8R0P7-F1
#
_entry.id   AF-A0A7Z8R0P7-F1
#
_cell.length_a   1.000
_cell.length_b   1.000
_cell.length_c   1.000
_cell.angle_alpha   90.00
_cell.angle_beta   90.00
_cell.angle_gamma   90.00
#
_symmetry.space_group_name_H-M   'P 1'
#
loop_
_entity.id
_entity.type
_entity.pdbx_description
1 polymer ?
#
loop_
_entity_poly.entity_id
_entity_poly.type
_entity_poly.pdbx_seq_one_letter_code
_entity_poly.pdbx_strand_id
1 'polypeptide(L)'
;MRLTAMSYNLLRMVEEFSKIQDPELIHPSDKKYTEALEKRQQAAQKRGGFVNPLFFNERIVRISSYTIRAIQNAIITEKSLSSFINALVAKLVPRVQ
;
A
#
# COMPACT_ATOMS: atom_id res chain seq x y z
N MET A 1 -1.37 -19.13 2.70
CA MET A 1 -0.11 -18.48 2.27
C MET A 1 -0.26 -17.82 0.89
N ARG A 2 -0.49 -18.57 -0.19
CA ARG A 2 -0.57 -18.03 -1.57
C ARG A 2 -1.62 -16.92 -1.75
N LEU A 3 -2.86 -17.16 -1.28
CA LEU A 3 -3.94 -16.18 -1.42
C LEU A 3 -3.67 -14.87 -0.66
N THR A 4 -3.10 -14.96 0.55
CA THR A 4 -2.66 -13.79 1.31
C THR A 4 -1.63 -12.98 0.53
N ALA A 5 -0.58 -13.62 0.00
CA ALA A 5 0.44 -12.94 -0.78
C ALA A 5 -0.14 -12.27 -2.05
N MET A 6 -1.07 -12.94 -2.74
CA MET A 6 -1.78 -12.37 -3.89
C MET A 6 -2.60 -11.13 -3.50
N SER A 7 -3.33 -11.18 -2.38
CA SER A 7 -4.10 -10.03 -1.89
C SER A 7 -3.19 -8.85 -1.53
N TYR A 8 -2.05 -9.10 -0.87
CA TYR A 8 -1.06 -8.07 -0.57
C TYR A 8 -0.47 -7.45 -1.83
N ASN A 9 -0.12 -8.26 -2.83
CA ASN A 9 0.44 -7.75 -4.08
C ASN A 9 -0.57 -6.92 -4.88
N LEU A 10 -1.83 -7.34 -4.92
CA LEU A 10 -2.90 -6.59 -5.59
C LEU A 10 -3.10 -5.22 -4.93
N LEU A 11 -3.19 -5.21 -3.60
CA LEU A 11 -3.35 -3.98 -2.84
C LEU A 11 -2.16 -3.03 -3.00
N ARG A 12 -0.96 -3.59 -3.01
CA ARG A 12 0.26 -2.82 -3.25
C ARG A 12 0.22 -2.16 -4.63
N MET A 13 -0.16 -2.90 -5.67
CA MET A 13 -0.26 -2.35 -7.02
C MET A 13 -1.23 -1.15 -7.08
N VAL A 14 -2.37 -1.23 -6.39
CA VAL A 14 -3.35 -0.13 -6.33
C VAL A 14 -2.79 1.08 -5.58
N GLU A 15 -2.13 0.85 -4.45
CA GLU A 15 -1.52 1.88 -3.64
C GLU A 15 -0.43 2.63 -4.42
N GLU A 16 0.54 1.91 -5.01
CA GLU A 16 1.65 2.49 -5.78
C GLU A 16 1.12 3.28 -6.98
N PHE A 17 0.12 2.75 -7.68
CA PHE A 17 -0.52 3.44 -8.81
C PHE A 17 -1.21 4.74 -8.36
N SER A 18 -1.89 4.71 -7.22
CA SER A 18 -2.51 5.91 -6.64
C SER A 18 -1.47 6.97 -6.25
N LYS A 19 -0.33 6.58 -5.68
CA LYS A 19 0.76 7.52 -5.34
C LYS A 19 1.38 8.17 -6.58
N ILE A 20 1.45 7.43 -7.70
CA ILE A 20 1.94 7.96 -8.98
C ILE A 20 0.94 8.97 -9.58
N GLN A 21 -0.35 8.67 -9.54
CA GLN A 21 -1.39 9.54 -10.11
C GLN A 21 -1.60 10.82 -9.29
N ASP A 22 -1.66 10.68 -7.96
CA ASP A 22 -2.02 11.76 -7.05
C ASP A 22 -0.98 11.92 -5.93
N PRO A 23 0.27 12.33 -6.25
CA PRO A 23 1.36 12.42 -5.27
C PRO A 23 1.08 13.41 -4.12
N GLU A 24 0.17 14.36 -4.32
CA GLU A 24 -0.26 15.31 -3.29
C GLU A 24 -1.06 14.62 -2.16
N LEU A 25 -1.81 13.57 -2.49
CA LEU A 25 -2.67 12.82 -1.57
C LEU A 25 -1.92 11.78 -0.73
N ILE A 26 -0.61 11.64 -0.95
CA ILE A 26 0.24 10.75 -0.14
C ILE A 26 0.16 11.16 1.33
N HIS A 27 -0.15 10.19 2.19
CA HIS A 27 -0.33 10.42 3.61
C HIS A 27 0.93 11.04 4.26
N PRO A 28 0.82 12.05 5.15
CA PRO A 28 1.99 12.71 5.76
C PRO A 28 2.96 11.76 6.48
N SER A 29 2.44 10.69 7.10
CA SER A 29 3.28 9.64 7.71
C SER A 29 4.19 8.92 6.73
N ASP A 30 3.73 8.72 5.49
CA ASP A 30 4.52 8.04 4.46
C ASP A 30 5.64 8.96 3.99
N LYS A 31 5.34 10.26 3.81
CA LYS A 31 6.36 11.30 3.52
C LYS A 31 7.44 11.32 4.61
N LYS A 32 7.04 11.40 5.89
CA LYS A 32 7.96 11.35 7.05
C LYS A 32 8.84 10.09 7.06
N TYR A 33 8.27 8.95 6.69
CA TYR A 33 9.02 7.69 6.65
C TYR A 33 10.03 7.67 5.50
N THR A 34 9.63 8.10 4.30
CA THR A 34 10.50 8.23 3.13
C THR A 34 11.68 9.15 3.42
N GLU A 35 11.45 10.34 3.99
CA GLU A 35 12.52 11.26 4.39
C GLU A 35 13.51 10.64 5.39
N ALA A 36 13.00 9.84 6.34
CA ALA A 36 13.84 9.15 7.31
C ALA A 36 14.70 8.05 6.65
N LEU A 37 14.16 7.35 5.65
CA LEU A 37 14.90 6.37 4.86
C LEU A 37 15.96 7.01 3.96
N GLU A 38 15.65 8.14 3.33
CA GLU A 38 16.61 8.90 2.52
C GLU A 38 17.81 9.34 3.35
N LYS A 39 17.57 9.87 4.57
CA LYS A 39 18.64 10.21 5.52
C LYS A 39 19.51 8.99 5.86
N ARG A 40 18.90 7.82 6.07
CA ARG A 40 19.63 6.56 6.32
C ARG A 40 20.43 6.12 5.10
N GLN A 41 19.88 6.28 3.90
CA GLN A 41 20.57 5.95 2.65
C GLN A 41 21.80 6.82 2.44
N GLN A 42 21.67 8.13 2.65
CA GLN A 42 22.81 9.05 2.60
C GLN A 42 23.90 8.66 3.62
N ALA A 43 23.51 8.29 4.84
CA ALA A 43 24.45 7.83 5.86
C ALA A 43 25.13 6.50 5.50
N ALA A 44 24.39 5.57 4.89
CA ALA A 44 24.92 4.28 4.44
C ALA A 44 25.89 4.46 3.27
N GLN A 45 25.55 5.31 2.29
CA GLN A 45 26.40 5.61 1.13
C GLN A 45 27.75 6.20 1.55
N LYS A 46 27.77 7.09 2.56
CA LYS A 46 29.01 7.63 3.14
C LYS A 46 29.93 6.54 3.72
N ARG A 47 29.40 5.36 4.02
CA ARG A 47 30.13 4.20 4.56
C ARG A 47 30.37 3.11 3.50
N GLY A 48 30.10 3.38 2.22
CA GLY A 48 30.18 2.39 1.15
C GLY A 48 29.05 1.35 1.16
N GLY A 49 27.99 1.59 1.93
CA GLY A 49 26.83 0.71 2.03
C GLY A 49 25.58 1.29 1.37
N PHE A 50 24.48 0.55 1.47
CA PHE A 50 23.17 0.99 1.02
C PHE A 50 22.08 0.44 1.95
N VAL A 51 20.95 1.14 1.99
CA VAL A 51 19.74 0.68 2.64
C VAL A 51 19.04 -0.28 1.70
N ASN A 52 18.55 -1.41 2.24
CA ASN A 52 17.82 -2.40 1.45
C ASN A 52 16.68 -1.72 0.65
N PRO A 53 16.66 -1.82 -0.69
CA PRO A 53 15.61 -1.24 -1.53
C PRO A 53 14.19 -1.66 -1.16
N LEU A 54 14.04 -2.83 -0.52
CA LEU A 54 12.75 -3.30 0.00
C LEU A 54 12.16 -2.40 1.09
N PHE A 55 12.95 -1.51 1.70
CA PHE A 55 12.41 -0.50 2.62
C PHE A 55 11.84 0.74 1.92
N PHE A 56 12.31 1.04 0.71
CA PHE A 56 11.76 2.13 -0.14
C PHE A 56 10.49 1.70 -0.85
N ASN A 57 10.36 0.41 -1.12
CA ASN A 57 9.10 -0.20 -1.52
C ASN A 57 8.02 0.09 -0.48
N GLU A 58 6.83 0.48 -0.94
CA GLU A 58 5.76 0.92 -0.06
C GLU A 58 5.45 -0.15 0.98
N ARG A 59 5.61 0.25 2.23
CA ARG A 59 5.13 -0.54 3.34
C ARG A 59 3.60 -0.42 3.27
N ILE A 60 2.91 -1.54 3.10
CA ILE A 60 1.47 -1.61 3.30
C ILE A 60 1.20 -1.43 4.81
N VAL A 61 1.31 -0.20 5.32
CA VAL A 61 1.30 0.05 6.78
C VAL A 61 -0.11 -0.03 7.35
N ARG A 62 -1.14 0.01 6.50
CA ARG A 62 -2.52 0.32 6.95
C ARG A 62 -3.61 -0.50 6.28
N ILE A 63 -3.28 -1.66 5.75
CA ILE A 63 -4.34 -2.54 5.26
C ILE A 63 -4.86 -3.35 6.42
N SER A 64 -6.11 -3.05 6.78
CA SER A 64 -6.81 -3.78 7.82
C SER A 64 -6.91 -5.27 7.46
N SER A 65 -6.85 -6.13 8.48
CA SER A 65 -7.12 -7.56 8.31
C SER A 65 -8.46 -7.82 7.64
N TYR A 66 -9.44 -6.94 7.86
CA TYR A 66 -10.73 -6.94 7.19
C TYR A 66 -10.60 -6.73 5.67
N THR A 67 -9.84 -5.73 5.22
CA THR A 67 -9.61 -5.47 3.78
C THR A 67 -8.94 -6.65 3.09
N ILE A 68 -7.94 -7.27 3.74
CA ILE A 68 -7.29 -8.48 3.21
C ILE A 68 -8.32 -9.60 3.05
N ARG A 69 -9.09 -9.90 4.10
CA ARG A 69 -10.13 -10.94 4.05
C ARG A 69 -11.20 -10.65 3.00
N ALA A 70 -11.58 -9.39 2.83
CA ALA A 70 -12.56 -8.97 1.83
C ALA A 70 -12.06 -9.30 0.41
N ILE A 71 -10.80 -9.02 0.10
CA ILE A 71 -10.17 -9.36 -1.18
C ILE A 71 -10.05 -10.87 -1.36
N GLN A 72 -9.60 -11.57 -0.31
CA GLN A 72 -9.51 -13.03 -0.34
C GLN A 72 -10.85 -13.68 -0.66
N ASN A 73 -11.92 -13.24 0.01
CA ASN A 73 -13.26 -13.72 -0.23
C ASN A 73 -13.72 -13.39 -1.64
N ALA A 74 -13.47 -12.17 -2.14
CA ALA A 74 -13.82 -11.79 -3.51
C ALA A 74 -13.14 -12.67 -4.56
N ILE A 75 -11.87 -13.02 -4.36
CA ILE A 75 -11.14 -13.95 -5.24
C ILE A 75 -11.76 -15.35 -5.18
N ILE A 76 -12.01 -15.88 -3.98
CA ILE A 76 -12.59 -17.22 -3.79
C ILE A 76 -13.99 -17.32 -4.41
N THR A 77 -14.82 -16.29 -4.27
CA THR A 77 -16.19 -16.28 -4.78
C THR A 77 -16.28 -15.81 -6.23
N GLU A 78 -15.14 -15.66 -6.92
CA GLU A 78 -15.07 -15.17 -8.31
C GLU A 78 -15.83 -13.85 -8.54
N LYS A 79 -15.87 -13.01 -7.50
CA LYS A 79 -16.56 -11.72 -7.58
C LYS A 79 -15.78 -10.83 -8.53
N SER A 80 -16.49 -10.19 -9.46
CA SER A 80 -15.84 -9.24 -10.37
C SER A 80 -15.16 -8.12 -9.58
N LEU A 81 -13.95 -7.75 -10.02
CA LEU A 81 -13.16 -6.71 -9.37
C LEU A 81 -13.94 -5.39 -9.26
N SER A 82 -14.68 -5.02 -10.31
CA SER A 82 -15.53 -3.83 -10.33
C SER A 82 -16.63 -3.87 -9.26
N SER A 83 -17.35 -4.99 -9.13
CA SER A 83 -18.38 -5.17 -8.10
C SER A 83 -17.78 -5.14 -6.69
N PHE A 84 -16.59 -5.71 -6.53
CA PHE A 84 -15.88 -5.70 -5.26
C PHE A 84 -15.44 -4.29 -4.85
N ILE A 85 -14.81 -3.54 -5.75
CA ILE A 85 -14.38 -2.16 -5.51
C ILE A 85 -15.59 -1.27 -5.20
N ASN A 86 -16.68 -1.36 -5.97
CA ASN A 86 -17.90 -0.60 -5.70
C ASN A 86 -18.45 -0.87 -4.29
N ALA A 87 -18.45 -2.14 -3.86
CA ALA A 87 -18.89 -2.51 -2.52
C ALA A 87 -17.94 -2.01 -1.40
N LEU A 88 -16.64 -1.90 -1.67
CA LEU A 88 -15.69 -1.29 -0.75
C LEU A 88 -15.88 0.23 -0.67
N VAL A 89 -16.02 0.90 -1.81
CA VAL A 89 -16.25 2.35 -1.89
C VAL A 89 -17.52 2.73 -1.16
N ALA A 90 -18.60 1.96 -1.31
CA ALA A 90 -19.85 2.18 -0.57
C ALA A 90 -19.69 2.08 0.96
N LYS A 91 -18.63 1.43 1.45
CA LYS A 91 -18.30 1.32 2.88
C LYS A 91 -17.25 2.34 3.34
N LEU A 92 -16.63 3.07 2.42
CA LEU A 92 -15.73 4.17 2.80
C LEU A 92 -16.58 5.29 3.37
N VAL A 93 -16.48 5.50 4.67
CA VAL A 93 -17.02 6.70 5.30
C VAL A 93 -16.19 7.88 4.80
N PRO A 94 -16.79 8.90 4.16
CA PRO A 94 -16.06 10.11 3.81
C PRO A 94 -15.42 10.65 5.09
N ARG A 95 -14.10 10.79 5.09
CA ARG A 95 -13.44 11.60 6.12
C ARG A 95 -13.74 13.06 5.75
N VAL A 96 -14.93 13.50 6.17
CA VAL A 96 -15.48 14.87 6.27
C VAL A 96 -14.97 15.91 5.26
N GLN A 97 -15.92 16.56 4.56
CA GLN A 97 -15.71 17.77 3.75
C GLN A 97 -14.90 18.86 4.46
#